data_AF-A0A5K1JVL0-F1
#
_entry.id   AF-A0A5K1JVL0-F1
#
_cell.length_a   1.000
_cell.length_b   1.000
_cell.length_c   1.000
_cell.angle_alpha   90.00
_cell.angle_beta   90.00
_cell.angle_gamma   90.00
#
_symmetry.space_group_name_H-M   'P 1'
#
loop_
_entity.id
_entity.type
_entity.pdbx_description
1 polymer ?
#
loop_
_entity_poly.entity_id
_entity_poly.type
_entity_poly.pdbx_seq_one_letter_code
_entity_poly.pdbx_strand_id
1 'polypeptide(L)'
;MLIERLRESDTKLYRPALETLRTLIRTSTSSMTSVPKPLKFLHPHYPALQALYETWPVSDDKSLFADILSVLAMTYSDTQPRGTLRYRLLSASLQPSSPLSEPGSWGHEYVRHLAAELGEEYNSRELDEAGVEKESEEESPVPGTVDDLRNLAIECATFLLQHNAEPDAVDLLEELEIVDKIVDIVDENTYERVCQYMIRCVNLLPPPDDVSFLRTAHRIYAKHNKFPQALALSIRLGDQDLMRKDFNAPANPMMKKQLAFLLARAQVPRELLEAPAEDGMDDGETELPE
;
A
#
# COMPACT_ATOMS: atom_id res chain seq x y z
N MET A 1 24.22 4.19 -27.82
CA MET A 1 25.44 3.39 -27.51
C MET A 1 25.13 2.22 -26.58
N LEU A 2 24.59 2.41 -25.37
CA LEU A 2 24.26 1.29 -24.46
C LEU A 2 23.18 0.36 -25.02
N ILE A 3 22.11 0.92 -25.59
CA ILE A 3 21.04 0.13 -26.24
C ILE A 3 21.56 -0.69 -27.42
N GLU A 4 22.45 -0.12 -28.24
CA GLU A 4 23.05 -0.84 -29.37
C GLU A 4 23.86 -2.06 -28.90
N ARG A 5 24.57 -1.94 -27.77
CA ARG A 5 25.31 -3.06 -27.18
C ARG A 5 24.41 -4.22 -26.74
N LEU A 6 23.17 -3.96 -26.37
CA LEU A 6 22.21 -5.02 -26.02
C LEU A 6 21.74 -5.81 -27.25
N ARG A 7 21.92 -5.28 -28.47
CA ARG A 7 21.59 -5.95 -29.74
C ARG A 7 22.76 -6.72 -30.35
N GLU A 8 23.98 -6.47 -29.87
CA GLU A 8 25.18 -7.16 -30.34
C GLU A 8 25.18 -8.63 -29.88
N SER A 9 25.92 -9.49 -30.57
CA SER A 9 25.96 -10.93 -30.24
C SER A 9 26.79 -11.26 -28.99
N ASP A 10 27.61 -10.34 -28.48
CA ASP A 10 28.46 -10.57 -27.32
C ASP A 10 27.70 -10.35 -26.00
N THR A 11 27.15 -11.45 -25.48
CA THR A 11 26.39 -11.47 -24.22
C THR A 11 27.21 -11.03 -23.00
N LYS A 12 28.55 -11.05 -23.05
CA LYS A 12 29.40 -10.59 -21.94
C LYS A 12 29.27 -9.09 -21.69
N LEU A 13 28.85 -8.33 -22.70
CA LEU A 13 28.70 -6.87 -22.61
C LEU A 13 27.30 -6.44 -22.14
N TYR A 14 26.35 -7.37 -22.02
CA TYR A 14 24.97 -7.07 -21.64
C TYR A 14 24.88 -6.60 -20.19
N ARG A 15 25.41 -7.39 -19.23
CA ARG A 15 25.39 -7.01 -17.81
C ARG A 15 26.01 -5.63 -17.55
N PRO A 16 27.23 -5.30 -18.02
CA PRO A 16 27.78 -3.97 -17.81
C PRO A 16 26.93 -2.84 -18.44
N ALA A 17 26.32 -3.10 -19.61
CA ALA A 17 25.46 -2.13 -20.26
C ALA A 17 24.17 -1.87 -19.47
N LEU A 18 23.50 -2.93 -18.99
CA LEU A 18 22.30 -2.84 -18.15
C LEU A 18 22.61 -2.15 -16.82
N GLU A 19 23.73 -2.47 -16.19
CA GLU A 19 24.15 -1.84 -14.93
C GLU A 19 24.44 -0.35 -15.08
N THR A 20 25.08 0.02 -16.20
CA THR A 20 25.31 1.43 -16.53
C THR A 20 23.97 2.14 -16.76
N LEU A 21 23.04 1.50 -17.49
CA LEU A 21 21.72 2.06 -17.76
C LEU A 21 20.92 2.25 -16.46
N ARG A 22 20.89 1.24 -15.57
CA ARG A 22 20.29 1.34 -14.23
C ARG A 22 20.85 2.52 -13.45
N THR A 23 22.17 2.66 -13.40
CA THR A 23 22.83 3.75 -12.67
C THR A 23 22.48 5.12 -13.25
N LEU A 24 22.50 5.26 -14.58
CA LEU A 24 22.15 6.51 -15.26
C LEU A 24 20.68 6.90 -15.05
N ILE A 25 19.76 5.93 -15.09
CA ILE A 25 18.34 6.17 -14.83
C ILE A 25 18.15 6.60 -13.37
N ARG A 26 18.65 5.84 -12.39
CA ARG A 26 18.50 6.16 -10.96
C ARG A 26 19.06 7.53 -10.59
N THR A 27 20.25 7.87 -11.09
CA THR A 27 20.86 9.18 -10.86
C THR A 27 20.11 10.32 -11.53
N SER A 28 19.40 10.04 -12.63
CA SER A 28 18.55 11.03 -13.31
C SER A 28 17.18 11.19 -12.63
N THR A 29 16.64 10.13 -12.02
CA THR A 29 15.32 10.13 -11.35
C THR A 29 15.36 10.52 -9.88
N SER A 30 16.53 10.48 -9.22
CA SER A 30 16.65 10.73 -7.78
C SER A 30 16.41 12.16 -7.31
N SER A 31 16.25 13.13 -8.23
CA SER A 31 16.27 14.57 -7.88
C SER A 31 15.00 15.36 -8.25
N MET A 32 13.99 14.82 -8.94
CA MET A 32 12.94 15.66 -9.50
C MET A 32 11.53 15.05 -9.50
N THR A 33 10.58 15.87 -9.06
CA THR A 33 9.11 15.72 -9.11
C THR A 33 8.54 15.69 -10.54
N SER A 34 9.34 15.29 -11.53
CA SER A 34 8.94 15.23 -12.94
C SER A 34 9.79 14.22 -13.69
N VAL A 35 9.18 13.45 -14.60
CA VAL A 35 9.86 12.52 -15.50
C VAL A 35 11.11 13.16 -16.15
N PRO A 36 12.32 12.65 -15.89
CA PRO A 36 13.57 13.21 -16.41
C PRO A 36 13.60 13.30 -17.94
N LYS A 37 14.05 14.44 -18.48
CA LYS A 37 14.27 14.62 -19.94
C LYS A 37 15.09 13.49 -20.59
N PRO A 38 16.13 12.91 -19.95
CA PRO A 38 16.87 11.79 -20.50
C PRO A 38 16.00 10.56 -20.85
N LEU A 39 14.97 10.26 -20.06
CA LEU A 39 14.09 9.11 -20.31
C LEU A 39 13.23 9.32 -21.56
N LYS A 40 12.83 10.56 -21.86
CA LYS A 40 12.08 10.87 -23.09
C LYS A 40 12.86 10.55 -24.36
N PHE A 41 14.19 10.61 -24.33
CA PHE A 41 15.02 10.20 -25.47
C PHE A 41 15.06 8.67 -25.67
N LEU A 42 14.62 7.89 -24.68
CA LEU A 42 14.55 6.43 -24.77
C LEU A 42 13.21 5.96 -25.36
N HIS A 43 12.20 6.83 -25.49
CA HIS A 43 10.89 6.50 -26.06
C HIS A 43 10.96 5.83 -27.43
N PRO A 44 11.72 6.34 -28.42
CA PRO A 44 11.75 5.71 -29.74
C PRO A 44 12.38 4.32 -29.73
N HIS A 45 13.14 4.00 -28.67
CA HIS A 45 13.84 2.73 -28.52
C HIS A 45 13.01 1.70 -27.73
N TYR A 46 11.96 2.11 -27.03
CA TYR A 46 11.19 1.25 -26.15
C TYR A 46 10.60 0.02 -26.86
N PRO A 47 9.89 0.14 -28.00
CA PRO A 47 9.33 -1.04 -28.70
C PRO A 47 10.41 -2.04 -29.13
N ALA A 48 11.58 -1.54 -29.56
CA ALA A 48 12.67 -2.40 -29.95
C ALA A 48 13.35 -3.09 -28.76
N LEU A 49 13.35 -2.47 -27.58
CA LEU A 49 13.82 -3.09 -26.34
C LEU A 49 12.84 -4.17 -25.86
N GLN A 50 11.52 -3.97 -26.01
CA GLN A 50 10.52 -5.00 -25.72
C GLN A 50 10.71 -6.23 -26.62
N ALA A 51 10.83 -6.03 -27.93
CA ALA A 51 11.09 -7.12 -28.87
C ALA A 51 12.40 -7.86 -28.54
N LEU A 52 13.44 -7.13 -28.14
CA LEU A 52 14.72 -7.72 -27.73
C LEU A 52 14.57 -8.57 -26.46
N TYR A 53 13.83 -8.09 -25.45
CA TYR A 53 13.58 -8.81 -24.21
C TYR A 53 12.94 -10.19 -24.43
N GLU A 54 12.00 -10.30 -25.37
CA GLU A 54 11.35 -11.57 -25.69
C GLU A 54 12.32 -12.61 -26.27
N THR A 55 13.38 -12.17 -26.96
CA THR A 55 14.41 -13.09 -27.51
C THR A 55 15.37 -13.64 -26.47
N TRP A 56 15.49 -13.02 -25.29
CA TRP A 56 16.47 -13.41 -24.30
C TRP A 56 16.04 -14.65 -23.51
N PRO A 57 16.96 -15.57 -23.16
CA PRO A 57 16.65 -16.69 -22.28
C PRO A 57 16.48 -16.24 -20.83
N VAL A 58 15.78 -17.06 -20.02
CA VAL A 58 15.64 -16.87 -18.57
C VAL A 58 17.03 -16.78 -17.95
N SER A 59 17.33 -15.64 -17.32
CA SER A 59 18.63 -15.32 -16.72
C SER A 59 18.49 -14.12 -15.78
N ASP A 60 19.47 -13.95 -14.88
CA ASP A 60 19.55 -12.75 -14.02
C ASP A 60 19.60 -11.46 -14.84
N ASP A 61 20.23 -11.50 -16.02
CA ASP A 61 20.34 -10.34 -16.92
C ASP A 61 18.99 -10.02 -17.58
N LYS A 62 18.18 -11.05 -17.87
CA LYS A 62 16.79 -10.86 -18.33
C LYS A 62 15.92 -10.26 -17.22
N SER A 63 16.07 -10.68 -15.97
CA SER A 63 15.37 -10.05 -14.83
C SER A 63 15.77 -8.57 -14.69
N LEU A 64 17.06 -8.24 -14.70
CA LEU A 64 17.52 -6.85 -14.66
C LEU A 64 17.00 -6.02 -15.85
N PHE A 65 16.91 -6.63 -17.04
CA PHE A 65 16.36 -5.97 -18.21
C PHE A 65 14.86 -5.70 -18.06
N ALA A 66 14.09 -6.63 -17.48
CA ALA A 66 12.69 -6.41 -17.15
C ALA A 66 12.52 -5.25 -16.14
N ASP A 67 13.32 -5.21 -15.07
CA ASP A 67 13.29 -4.08 -14.11
C ASP A 67 13.52 -2.73 -14.81
N ILE A 68 14.46 -2.66 -15.77
CA ILE A 68 14.71 -1.44 -16.54
C ILE A 68 13.53 -1.10 -17.46
N LEU A 69 12.95 -2.09 -18.15
CA LEU A 69 11.79 -1.89 -19.01
C LEU A 69 10.58 -1.38 -18.23
N SER A 70 10.37 -1.88 -17.01
CA SER A 70 9.34 -1.39 -16.08
C SER A 70 9.49 0.12 -15.86
N VAL A 71 10.70 0.61 -15.56
CA VAL A 71 10.93 2.04 -15.33
C VAL A 71 10.80 2.87 -16.61
N LEU A 72 11.19 2.32 -17.76
CA LEU A 72 11.02 3.02 -19.03
C LEU A 72 9.55 3.18 -19.42
N ALA A 73 8.72 2.18 -19.07
CA ALA A 73 7.29 2.16 -19.35
C ALA A 73 6.57 3.38 -18.75
N MET A 74 6.92 3.83 -17.55
CA MET A 74 6.28 4.98 -16.90
C MET A 74 6.29 6.26 -17.74
N THR A 75 7.21 6.34 -18.71
CA THR A 75 7.38 7.52 -19.55
C THR A 75 6.76 7.35 -20.94
N TYR A 76 6.49 6.13 -21.37
CA TYR A 76 6.03 5.81 -22.71
C TYR A 76 4.49 5.77 -22.75
N SER A 77 3.88 6.33 -23.79
CA SER A 77 2.43 6.51 -23.88
C SER A 77 1.66 5.26 -24.30
N ASP A 78 2.34 4.27 -24.89
CA ASP A 78 1.73 3.07 -25.46
C ASP A 78 2.35 1.83 -24.81
N THR A 79 1.95 1.59 -23.56
CA THR A 79 2.49 0.54 -22.69
C THR A 79 1.48 -0.54 -22.36
N GLN A 80 0.44 -0.67 -23.18
CA GLN A 80 -0.66 -1.60 -22.95
C GLN A 80 -0.16 -3.04 -22.73
N PRO A 81 -0.75 -3.79 -21.78
CA PRO A 81 -1.81 -3.35 -20.87
C PRO A 81 -1.28 -2.41 -19.79
N ARG A 82 -0.17 -2.76 -19.14
CA ARG A 82 0.41 -2.05 -17.99
C ARG A 82 1.91 -2.30 -17.92
N GLY A 83 2.67 -1.58 -18.74
CA GLY A 83 4.09 -1.87 -18.96
C GLY A 83 4.93 -1.79 -17.69
N THR A 84 4.64 -0.85 -16.78
CA THR A 84 5.40 -0.69 -15.54
C THR A 84 5.20 -1.91 -14.65
N LEU A 85 3.95 -2.26 -14.36
CA LEU A 85 3.58 -3.37 -13.51
C LEU A 85 3.97 -4.73 -14.12
N ARG A 86 3.68 -4.93 -15.41
CA ARG A 86 3.98 -6.18 -16.13
C ARG A 86 5.46 -6.54 -16.03
N TYR A 87 6.35 -5.62 -16.41
CA TYR A 87 7.78 -5.94 -16.41
C TYR A 87 8.34 -6.08 -14.99
N ARG A 88 7.75 -5.39 -14.00
CA ARG A 88 8.12 -5.57 -12.59
C ARG A 88 7.78 -6.99 -12.10
N LEU A 89 6.56 -7.47 -12.37
CA LEU A 89 6.14 -8.81 -11.98
C LEU A 89 6.88 -9.90 -12.78
N LEU A 90 7.19 -9.65 -14.06
CA LEU A 90 8.07 -10.54 -14.83
C LEU A 90 9.45 -10.65 -14.18
N SER A 91 10.06 -9.53 -13.81
CA SER A 91 11.35 -9.54 -13.11
C SER A 91 11.30 -10.36 -11.82
N ALA A 92 10.24 -10.19 -11.02
CA ALA A 92 10.05 -10.92 -9.77
C ALA A 92 9.85 -12.43 -10.01
N SER A 93 9.08 -12.80 -11.03
CA SER A 93 8.80 -14.20 -11.39
C SER A 93 10.02 -14.99 -11.82
N LEU A 94 11.07 -14.31 -12.32
CA LEU A 94 12.29 -14.95 -12.80
C LEU A 94 13.22 -15.39 -11.65
N GLN A 95 12.87 -15.12 -10.39
CA GLN A 95 13.61 -15.49 -9.18
C GLN A 95 15.14 -15.30 -9.33
N PRO A 96 15.60 -14.06 -9.54
CA PRO A 96 17.02 -13.80 -9.74
C PRO A 96 17.84 -14.24 -8.52
N SER A 97 19.10 -14.59 -8.76
CA SER A 97 20.05 -15.00 -7.71
C SER A 97 20.35 -13.90 -6.68
N SER A 98 20.05 -12.64 -7.03
CA SER A 98 20.22 -11.45 -6.20
C SER A 98 18.83 -10.90 -5.83
N PRO A 99 18.65 -10.31 -4.62
CA PRO A 99 17.39 -9.68 -4.27
C PRO A 99 17.05 -8.61 -5.32
N LEU A 100 15.79 -8.60 -5.78
CA LEU A 100 15.33 -7.56 -6.68
C LEU A 100 15.53 -6.20 -6.03
N SER A 101 15.78 -5.20 -6.87
CA SER A 101 15.83 -3.83 -6.38
C SER A 101 14.44 -3.46 -5.85
N GLU A 102 14.41 -2.89 -4.64
CA GLU A 102 13.18 -2.37 -4.04
C GLU A 102 12.55 -1.32 -4.98
N PRO A 103 11.22 -1.25 -5.11
CA PRO A 103 10.56 -0.29 -5.99
C PRO A 103 11.03 1.15 -5.74
N GLY A 104 11.22 1.49 -4.46
CA GLY A 104 11.72 2.79 -4.02
C GLY A 104 13.09 3.20 -4.54
N SER A 105 13.93 2.23 -4.94
CA SER A 105 15.29 2.50 -5.44
C SER A 105 15.34 3.28 -6.75
N TRP A 106 14.23 3.29 -7.50
CA TRP A 106 14.04 4.06 -8.73
C TRP A 106 13.50 5.48 -8.50
N GLY A 107 13.02 5.76 -7.30
CA GLY A 107 12.49 7.06 -6.87
C GLY A 107 10.96 7.12 -6.82
N HIS A 108 10.45 8.22 -6.26
CA HIS A 108 9.02 8.42 -6.01
C HIS A 108 8.13 8.33 -7.24
N GLU A 109 8.56 8.90 -8.36
CA GLU A 109 7.73 8.96 -9.57
C GLU A 109 7.42 7.55 -10.09
N TYR A 110 8.43 6.67 -10.07
CA TYR A 110 8.25 5.27 -10.42
C TYR A 110 7.25 4.58 -9.49
N VAL A 111 7.38 4.78 -8.17
CA VAL A 111 6.47 4.19 -7.19
C VAL A 111 5.03 4.69 -7.39
N ARG A 112 4.82 5.96 -7.75
CA ARG A 112 3.49 6.50 -8.05
C ARG A 112 2.88 5.90 -9.31
N HIS A 113 3.65 5.79 -10.40
CA HIS A 113 3.17 5.14 -11.62
C HIS A 113 2.85 3.66 -11.37
N LEU A 114 3.70 2.98 -10.61
CA LEU A 114 3.46 1.59 -10.23
C LEU A 114 2.22 1.43 -9.34
N ALA A 115 2.00 2.34 -8.39
CA ALA A 115 0.81 2.37 -7.53
C ALA A 115 -0.47 2.56 -8.34
N ALA A 116 -0.47 3.50 -9.29
CA ALA A 116 -1.62 3.72 -10.18
C ALA A 116 -1.93 2.48 -11.03
N GLU A 117 -0.91 1.88 -11.67
CA GLU A 117 -1.11 0.66 -12.46
C GLU A 117 -1.57 -0.54 -11.58
N LEU A 118 -1.15 -0.60 -10.30
CA LEU A 118 -1.58 -1.63 -9.36
C LEU A 118 -3.08 -1.53 -9.04
N GLY A 119 -3.57 -0.35 -8.68
CA GLY A 119 -4.98 -0.13 -8.37
C GLY A 119 -5.88 -0.41 -9.58
N GLU A 120 -5.48 0.07 -10.77
CA GLU A 120 -6.20 -0.22 -12.00
C GLU A 120 -6.22 -1.73 -12.33
N GLU A 121 -5.11 -2.45 -12.11
CA GLU A 121 -5.02 -3.91 -12.34
C GLU A 121 -5.90 -4.72 -11.40
N TYR A 122 -5.93 -4.35 -10.12
CA TYR A 122 -6.77 -5.01 -9.15
C TYR A 122 -8.26 -4.82 -9.50
N ASN A 123 -8.68 -3.57 -9.72
CA ASN A 123 -10.04 -3.25 -10.14
C ASN A 123 -10.42 -3.96 -11.45
N SER A 124 -9.49 -4.04 -12.39
CA SER A 124 -9.65 -4.79 -13.64
C SER A 124 -9.94 -6.27 -13.37
N ARG A 125 -9.20 -6.94 -12.48
CA ARG A 125 -9.41 -8.35 -12.16
C ARG A 125 -10.72 -8.61 -11.43
N GLU A 126 -11.10 -7.73 -10.50
CA GLU A 126 -12.37 -7.86 -9.79
C GLU A 126 -13.58 -7.71 -10.72
N LEU A 127 -13.53 -6.76 -11.68
CA LEU A 127 -14.59 -6.58 -12.67
C LEU A 127 -14.73 -7.80 -13.60
N ASP A 128 -13.62 -8.43 -13.99
CA ASP A 128 -13.62 -9.66 -14.78
C ASP A 128 -14.24 -10.83 -13.99
N GLU A 129 -13.91 -10.96 -12.71
CA GLU A 129 -14.49 -11.97 -11.82
C GLU A 129 -16.00 -11.73 -11.57
N ALA A 130 -16.44 -10.47 -11.54
CA ALA A 130 -17.84 -10.09 -11.39
C ALA A 130 -18.68 -10.24 -12.69
N GLY A 131 -18.06 -10.63 -13.81
CA GLY A 131 -18.75 -10.87 -15.08
C GLY A 131 -19.26 -9.60 -15.77
N VAL A 132 -18.69 -8.43 -15.46
CA VAL A 132 -19.02 -7.17 -16.13
C VAL A 132 -18.19 -7.08 -17.41
N GLU A 133 -18.85 -7.13 -18.57
CA GLU A 133 -18.19 -7.04 -19.89
C GLU A 133 -17.31 -5.78 -19.98
N LYS A 134 -16.01 -5.96 -20.22
CA LYS A 134 -15.11 -4.86 -20.59
C LYS A 134 -15.24 -4.55 -22.08
N GLU A 135 -15.23 -3.26 -22.43
CA GLU A 135 -15.15 -2.75 -23.81
C GLU A 135 -13.71 -2.73 -24.38
N SER A 136 -12.71 -3.33 -23.72
CA SER A 136 -11.31 -3.27 -24.19
C SER A 136 -10.75 -4.63 -24.58
N GLU A 137 -10.14 -4.62 -25.77
CA GLU A 137 -9.64 -5.68 -26.62
C GLU A 137 -8.56 -6.57 -25.99
N GLU A 138 -8.23 -7.66 -26.67
CA GLU A 138 -7.25 -8.72 -26.38
C GLU A 138 -5.90 -8.25 -25.79
N GLU A 139 -5.88 -7.85 -24.52
CA GLU A 139 -4.65 -7.47 -23.82
C GLU A 139 -4.02 -8.69 -23.14
N SER A 140 -2.72 -8.91 -23.39
CA SER A 140 -1.96 -10.00 -22.76
C SER A 140 -1.99 -9.85 -21.23
N PRO A 141 -2.38 -10.88 -20.47
CA PRO A 141 -2.58 -10.75 -19.02
C PRO A 141 -1.29 -10.34 -18.31
N VAL A 142 -1.41 -9.37 -17.40
CA VAL A 142 -0.31 -9.03 -16.49
C VAL A 142 0.00 -10.26 -15.63
N PRO A 143 1.26 -10.74 -15.60
CA PRO A 143 1.61 -11.95 -14.87
C PRO A 143 1.58 -11.69 -13.37
N GLY A 144 1.18 -12.70 -12.59
CA GLY A 144 1.17 -12.64 -11.12
C GLY A 144 -0.21 -12.86 -10.52
N THR A 145 -0.24 -13.28 -9.26
CA THR A 145 -1.45 -13.49 -8.46
C THR A 145 -1.92 -12.19 -7.80
N VAL A 146 -3.15 -12.16 -7.28
CA VAL A 146 -3.66 -11.02 -6.50
C VAL A 146 -2.79 -10.80 -5.24
N ASP A 147 -2.26 -11.86 -4.65
CA ASP A 147 -1.36 -11.78 -3.50
C ASP A 147 -0.02 -11.13 -3.86
N ASP A 148 0.49 -11.34 -5.08
CA ASP A 148 1.71 -10.67 -5.56
C ASP A 148 1.49 -9.15 -5.71
N LEU A 149 0.32 -8.73 -6.18
CA LEU A 149 -0.05 -7.31 -6.26
C LEU A 149 -0.12 -6.68 -4.86
N ARG A 150 -0.77 -7.37 -3.92
CA ARG A 150 -0.89 -6.94 -2.52
C ARG A 150 0.48 -6.84 -1.83
N ASN A 151 1.38 -7.78 -2.08
CA ASN A 151 2.75 -7.74 -1.53
C ASN A 151 3.55 -6.57 -2.12
N LEU A 152 3.48 -6.35 -3.43
CA LEU A 152 4.15 -5.23 -4.08
C LEU A 152 3.63 -3.88 -3.56
N ALA A 153 2.32 -3.78 -3.31
CA ALA A 153 1.73 -2.59 -2.74
C ALA A 153 2.20 -2.29 -1.32
N ILE A 154 2.43 -3.31 -0.50
CA ILE A 154 3.02 -3.13 0.84
C ILE A 154 4.45 -2.58 0.74
N GLU A 155 5.25 -3.08 -0.22
CA GLU A 155 6.60 -2.54 -0.48
C GLU A 155 6.52 -1.05 -0.89
N CYS A 156 5.62 -0.72 -1.82
CA CYS A 156 5.38 0.66 -2.25
C CYS A 156 4.88 1.56 -1.11
N ALA A 157 3.90 1.12 -0.33
CA ALA A 157 3.35 1.84 0.80
C ALA A 157 4.42 2.10 1.88
N THR A 158 5.26 1.10 2.17
CA THR A 158 6.38 1.26 3.11
C THR A 158 7.34 2.35 2.66
N PHE A 159 7.68 2.38 1.38
CA PHE A 159 8.53 3.43 0.81
C PHE A 159 7.87 4.81 0.89
N LEU A 160 6.57 4.91 0.56
CA LEU A 160 5.81 6.16 0.61
C LEU A 160 5.73 6.74 2.02
N LEU A 161 5.48 5.90 3.04
CA LEU A 161 5.46 6.31 4.44
C LEU A 161 6.83 6.84 4.91
N GLN A 162 7.94 6.17 4.53
CA GLN A 162 9.29 6.61 4.87
C GLN A 162 9.66 7.98 4.28
N HIS A 163 9.00 8.38 3.19
CA HIS A 163 9.25 9.64 2.49
C HIS A 163 8.09 10.63 2.59
N ASN A 164 7.30 10.55 3.67
CA ASN A 164 6.27 11.53 3.98
C ASN A 164 5.12 11.64 2.95
N ALA A 165 4.84 10.56 2.25
CA ALA A 165 3.72 10.43 1.32
C ALA A 165 2.63 9.53 1.91
N GLU A 166 2.18 9.85 3.14
CA GLU A 166 1.15 9.06 3.83
C GLU A 166 -0.18 8.96 3.10
N PRO A 167 -0.72 10.03 2.47
CA PRO A 167 -1.95 9.94 1.69
C PRO A 167 -1.84 8.91 0.56
N ASP A 168 -0.81 9.04 -0.28
CA ASP A 168 -0.53 8.12 -1.39
C ASP A 168 -0.44 6.65 -0.91
N ALA A 169 0.12 6.41 0.27
CA ALA A 169 0.24 5.06 0.85
C ALA A 169 -1.10 4.50 1.33
N VAL A 170 -1.95 5.33 1.94
CA VAL A 170 -3.28 4.92 2.42
C VAL A 170 -4.18 4.62 1.23
N ASP A 171 -4.21 5.50 0.24
CA ASP A 171 -5.05 5.35 -0.96
C ASP A 171 -4.68 4.06 -1.72
N LEU A 172 -3.38 3.78 -1.90
CA LEU A 172 -2.92 2.53 -2.54
C LEU A 172 -3.38 1.27 -1.79
N LEU A 173 -3.36 1.29 -0.46
CA LEU A 173 -3.78 0.12 0.33
C LEU A 173 -5.30 -0.03 0.38
N GLU A 174 -6.05 1.07 0.25
CA GLU A 174 -7.50 1.05 0.07
C GLU A 174 -7.87 0.47 -1.29
N GLU A 175 -7.26 0.94 -2.39
CA GLU A 175 -7.53 0.46 -3.76
C GLU A 175 -7.33 -1.05 -3.93
N LEU A 176 -6.52 -1.67 -3.06
CA LEU A 176 -6.24 -3.11 -3.06
C LEU A 176 -6.94 -3.87 -1.92
N GLU A 177 -7.86 -3.20 -1.22
CA GLU A 177 -8.66 -3.71 -0.12
C GLU A 177 -7.84 -4.33 1.03
N ILE A 178 -6.64 -3.80 1.28
CA ILE A 178 -5.70 -4.28 2.32
C ILE A 178 -5.29 -3.19 3.30
N VAL A 179 -6.14 -2.18 3.50
CA VAL A 179 -5.89 -1.05 4.41
C VAL A 179 -5.52 -1.50 5.83
N ASP A 180 -6.04 -2.63 6.31
CA ASP A 180 -5.71 -3.22 7.61
C ASP A 180 -4.21 -3.48 7.82
N LYS A 181 -3.46 -3.75 6.74
CA LYS A 181 -2.01 -4.03 6.82
C LYS A 181 -1.19 -2.78 7.14
N ILE A 182 -1.77 -1.59 7.03
CA ILE A 182 -1.08 -0.33 7.36
C ILE A 182 -0.62 -0.30 8.84
N VAL A 183 -1.32 -1.03 9.73
CA VAL A 183 -1.01 -1.11 11.16
C VAL A 183 0.39 -1.67 11.41
N ASP A 184 0.88 -2.55 10.54
CA ASP A 184 2.18 -3.20 10.71
C ASP A 184 3.35 -2.36 10.19
N ILE A 185 3.10 -1.51 9.17
CA ILE A 185 4.14 -0.71 8.50
C ILE A 185 4.30 0.70 9.09
N VAL A 186 3.30 1.19 9.84
CA VAL A 186 3.32 2.53 10.41
C VAL A 186 4.24 2.63 11.63
N ASP A 187 5.03 3.71 11.66
CA ASP A 187 5.98 4.05 12.70
C ASP A 187 5.51 5.23 13.59
N GLU A 188 6.25 5.47 14.68
CA GLU A 188 5.93 6.49 15.69
C GLU A 188 5.89 7.93 15.15
N ASN A 189 6.55 8.22 14.04
CA ASN A 189 6.56 9.58 13.47
C ASN A 189 5.42 9.81 12.46
N THR A 190 4.78 8.73 12.02
CA THR A 190 3.91 8.74 10.84
C THR A 190 2.47 8.40 11.19
N TYR A 191 2.25 7.62 12.26
CA TYR A 191 0.91 7.17 12.66
C TYR A 191 -0.10 8.31 12.83
N GLU A 192 0.34 9.45 13.37
CA GLU A 192 -0.57 10.59 13.60
C GLU A 192 -1.07 11.17 12.27
N ARG A 193 -0.19 11.30 11.27
CA ARG A 193 -0.52 11.82 9.95
C ARG A 193 -1.40 10.85 9.17
N VAL A 194 -1.09 9.55 9.23
CA VAL A 194 -1.91 8.48 8.65
C VAL A 194 -3.31 8.50 9.24
N CYS A 195 -3.45 8.47 10.58
CA CYS A 195 -4.76 8.46 11.21
C CYS A 195 -5.56 9.73 10.92
N GLN A 196 -4.91 10.91 10.92
CA GLN A 196 -5.57 12.17 10.57
C GLN A 196 -6.10 12.15 9.13
N TYR A 197 -5.34 11.60 8.20
CA TYR A 197 -5.76 11.43 6.80
C TYR A 197 -6.96 10.49 6.71
N MET A 198 -6.83 9.27 7.25
CA MET A 198 -7.90 8.27 7.26
C MET A 198 -9.20 8.85 7.82
N ILE A 199 -9.17 9.47 9.00
CA ILE A 199 -10.36 10.02 9.68
C ILE A 199 -11.04 11.12 8.85
N ARG A 200 -10.27 11.92 8.10
CA ARG A 200 -10.83 12.94 7.20
C ARG A 200 -11.49 12.30 5.98
N CYS A 201 -10.92 11.22 5.46
CA CYS A 201 -11.44 10.50 4.31
C CYS A 201 -12.67 9.65 4.62
N VAL A 202 -12.90 9.23 5.87
CA VAL A 202 -14.08 8.41 6.28
C VAL A 202 -15.41 8.95 5.74
N ASN A 203 -15.60 10.28 5.67
CA ASN A 203 -16.86 10.86 5.19
C ASN A 203 -17.03 10.81 3.66
N LEU A 204 -15.97 10.47 2.93
CA LEU A 204 -15.94 10.33 1.48
C LEU A 204 -16.11 8.87 1.04
N LEU A 205 -16.01 7.93 1.98
CA LEU A 205 -16.07 6.49 1.72
C LEU A 205 -17.49 5.95 1.91
N PRO A 206 -17.97 5.07 1.03
CA PRO A 206 -19.19 4.32 1.26
C PRO A 206 -18.97 3.21 2.31
N PRO A 207 -20.03 2.77 3.01
CA PRO A 207 -19.98 1.50 3.74
C PRO A 207 -19.80 0.33 2.77
N PRO A 208 -18.88 -0.62 3.03
CA PRO A 208 -18.24 -0.94 4.32
C PRO A 208 -16.85 -0.30 4.59
N ASP A 209 -16.30 0.45 3.64
CA ASP A 209 -14.92 0.94 3.70
C ASP A 209 -14.71 1.99 4.79
N ASP A 210 -15.74 2.81 5.05
CA ASP A 210 -15.76 3.78 6.14
C ASP A 210 -15.51 3.13 7.52
N VAL A 211 -16.16 1.99 7.79
CA VAL A 211 -16.00 1.21 9.02
C VAL A 211 -14.62 0.56 9.06
N SER A 212 -14.12 0.05 7.93
CA SER A 212 -12.77 -0.52 7.82
C SER A 212 -11.70 0.52 8.17
N PHE A 213 -11.83 1.74 7.63
CA PHE A 213 -10.93 2.86 7.93
C PHE A 213 -10.95 3.23 9.40
N LEU A 214 -12.13 3.37 10.00
CA LEU A 214 -12.27 3.71 11.41
C LEU A 214 -11.68 2.62 12.33
N ARG A 215 -11.89 1.35 12.02
CA ARG A 215 -11.32 0.21 12.77
C ARG A 215 -9.81 0.14 12.63
N THR A 216 -9.28 0.40 11.44
CA THR A 216 -7.84 0.44 11.20
C THR A 216 -7.18 1.59 11.95
N ALA A 217 -7.73 2.81 11.84
CA ALA A 217 -7.24 3.98 12.59
C ALA A 217 -7.31 3.77 14.12
N HIS A 218 -8.37 3.11 14.61
CA HIS A 218 -8.47 2.69 16.02
C HIS A 218 -7.30 1.79 16.44
N ARG A 219 -7.03 0.73 15.68
CA ARG A 219 -5.93 -0.21 15.95
C ARG A 219 -4.58 0.49 16.00
N ILE A 220 -4.33 1.45 15.09
CA ILE A 220 -3.10 2.25 15.09
C ILE A 220 -2.99 3.07 16.38
N TYR A 221 -4.04 3.80 16.77
CA TYR A 221 -4.01 4.58 18.00
C TYR A 221 -3.85 3.72 19.26
N ALA A 222 -4.50 2.56 19.30
CA ALA A 222 -4.35 1.61 20.40
C ALA A 222 -2.90 1.11 20.51
N LYS A 223 -2.26 0.75 19.38
CA LYS A 223 -0.84 0.33 19.32
C LYS A 223 0.12 1.40 19.86
N HIS A 224 -0.16 2.68 19.58
CA HIS A 224 0.64 3.81 20.05
C HIS A 224 0.18 4.40 21.40
N ASN A 225 -0.64 3.67 22.17
CA ASN A 225 -1.14 4.07 23.50
C ASN A 225 -1.89 5.42 23.52
N LYS A 226 -2.53 5.79 22.40
CA LYS A 226 -3.37 7.00 22.27
C LYS A 226 -4.83 6.68 22.60
N PHE A 227 -5.07 6.31 23.86
CA PHE A 227 -6.38 5.85 24.34
C PHE A 227 -7.53 6.87 24.15
N PRO A 228 -7.35 8.19 24.37
CA PRO A 228 -8.44 9.16 24.14
C PRO A 228 -8.91 9.19 22.67
N GLN A 229 -7.97 9.13 21.72
CA GLN A 229 -8.27 9.10 20.29
C GLN A 229 -8.89 7.77 19.88
N ALA A 230 -8.35 6.65 20.35
CA ALA A 230 -8.93 5.32 20.12
C ALA A 230 -10.38 5.27 20.62
N LEU A 231 -10.63 5.71 21.86
CA LEU A 231 -11.98 5.72 22.44
C LEU A 231 -12.95 6.60 21.66
N ALA A 232 -12.50 7.75 21.15
CA ALA A 232 -13.33 8.62 20.32
C ALA A 232 -13.77 7.91 19.01
N LEU A 233 -12.88 7.10 18.41
CA LEU A 233 -13.22 6.29 17.23
C LEU A 233 -14.16 5.13 17.59
N SER A 234 -13.97 4.48 18.74
CA SER A 234 -14.87 3.43 19.22
C SER A 234 -16.29 3.93 19.47
N ILE A 235 -16.42 5.14 20.04
CA ILE A 235 -17.72 5.82 20.19
C ILE A 235 -18.33 6.11 18.82
N ARG A 236 -17.54 6.60 17.85
CA ARG A 236 -18.01 6.89 16.50
C ARG A 236 -18.48 5.63 15.76
N LEU A 237 -17.82 4.49 15.96
CA LEU A 237 -18.20 3.19 15.44
C LEU A 237 -19.45 2.60 16.12
N GLY A 238 -19.78 3.07 17.34
CA GLY A 238 -20.88 2.51 18.13
C GLY A 238 -20.60 1.09 18.66
N ASP A 239 -19.34 0.64 18.63
CA ASP A 239 -18.94 -0.71 19.03
C ASP A 239 -18.67 -0.77 20.54
N GLN A 240 -19.58 -1.42 21.27
CA GLN A 240 -19.55 -1.50 22.73
C GLN A 240 -18.34 -2.27 23.24
N ASP A 241 -17.93 -3.33 22.55
CA ASP A 241 -16.79 -4.15 22.94
C ASP A 241 -15.48 -3.37 22.81
N LEU A 242 -15.34 -2.57 21.74
CA LEU A 242 -14.18 -1.70 21.56
C LEU A 242 -14.13 -0.60 22.61
N MET A 243 -15.26 0.07 22.88
CA MET A 243 -15.33 1.10 23.94
C MET A 243 -14.91 0.54 25.30
N ARG A 244 -15.37 -0.67 25.63
CA ARG A 244 -15.03 -1.36 26.87
C ARG A 244 -13.56 -1.76 26.95
N LYS A 245 -12.98 -2.23 25.86
CA LYS A 245 -11.54 -2.55 25.77
C LYS A 245 -10.69 -1.29 25.97
N ASP A 246 -11.02 -0.20 25.28
CA ASP A 246 -10.28 1.06 25.37
C ASP A 246 -10.34 1.69 26.76
N PHE A 247 -11.51 1.62 27.41
CA PHE A 247 -11.69 2.15 28.77
C PHE A 247 -10.89 1.39 29.83
N ASN A 248 -10.68 0.09 29.63
CA ASN A 248 -9.96 -0.77 30.56
C ASN A 248 -8.47 -0.97 30.23
N ALA A 249 -8.03 -0.61 29.02
CA ALA A 249 -6.63 -0.68 28.60
C ALA A 249 -5.65 0.17 29.45
N PRO A 250 -5.95 1.42 29.83
CA PRO A 250 -4.98 2.22 30.59
C PRO A 250 -4.90 1.79 32.05
N ALA A 251 -3.69 1.45 32.51
CA ALA A 251 -3.41 1.17 33.93
C ALA A 251 -3.43 2.43 34.82
N ASN A 252 -3.30 3.63 34.24
CA ASN A 252 -3.25 4.89 34.97
C ASN A 252 -4.65 5.37 35.40
N PRO A 253 -4.94 5.54 36.70
CA PRO A 253 -6.23 6.03 37.19
C PRO A 253 -6.61 7.42 36.65
N MET A 254 -5.64 8.31 36.44
CA MET A 254 -5.89 9.66 35.94
C MET A 254 -6.37 9.62 34.48
N MET A 255 -5.78 8.74 33.66
CA MET A 255 -6.21 8.53 32.28
C MET A 255 -7.63 7.93 32.25
N LYS A 256 -7.91 6.94 33.10
CA LYS A 256 -9.26 6.35 33.21
C LYS A 256 -10.32 7.40 33.58
N LYS A 257 -9.99 8.35 34.46
CA LYS A 257 -10.87 9.48 34.78
C LYS A 257 -11.11 10.38 33.56
N GLN A 258 -10.07 10.67 32.76
CA GLN A 258 -10.23 11.44 31.52
C GLN A 258 -11.12 10.71 30.49
N LEU A 259 -10.91 9.40 30.30
CA LEU A 259 -11.76 8.59 29.43
C LEU A 259 -13.22 8.54 29.92
N ALA A 260 -13.44 8.47 31.23
CA ALA A 260 -14.79 8.53 31.81
C ALA A 260 -15.49 9.86 31.49
N PHE A 261 -14.78 10.99 31.50
CA PHE A 261 -15.35 12.28 31.09
C PHE A 261 -15.72 12.30 29.59
N LEU A 262 -14.92 11.67 28.73
CA LEU A 262 -15.24 11.55 27.29
C LEU A 262 -16.52 10.73 27.09
N LEU A 263 -16.63 9.58 27.77
CA LEU A 263 -17.82 8.72 27.72
C LEU A 263 -19.06 9.42 28.27
N ALA A 264 -18.94 10.10 29.41
CA ALA A 264 -20.02 10.86 30.00
C ALA A 264 -20.51 11.98 29.07
N ARG A 265 -19.58 12.67 28.39
CA ARG A 265 -19.92 13.71 27.39
C ARG A 265 -20.60 13.12 26.16
N ALA A 266 -20.19 11.92 25.74
CA ALA A 266 -20.84 11.16 24.67
C ALA A 266 -22.15 10.50 25.11
N GLN A 267 -22.56 10.68 26.37
CA GLN A 267 -23.77 10.09 26.95
C GLN A 267 -23.82 8.56 26.85
N VAL A 268 -22.66 7.90 26.88
CA VAL A 268 -22.57 6.44 26.86
C VAL A 268 -23.00 5.91 28.24
N PRO A 269 -24.04 5.06 28.33
CA PRO A 269 -24.46 4.47 29.59
C PRO A 269 -23.35 3.65 30.22
N ARG A 270 -23.24 3.71 31.54
CA ARG A 270 -22.22 2.97 32.30
C ARG A 270 -22.38 1.46 32.15
N GLU A 271 -23.61 0.98 32.03
CA GLU A 271 -23.96 -0.43 31.85
C GLU A 271 -23.24 -1.07 30.66
N LEU A 272 -22.98 -0.30 29.59
CA LEU A 272 -22.28 -0.77 28.39
C LEU A 272 -20.78 -0.99 28.60
N LEU A 273 -20.22 -0.51 29.72
CA LEU A 273 -18.81 -0.67 30.08
C LEU A 273 -18.60 -1.85 31.05
N GLU A 274 -19.68 -2.32 31.67
CA GLU A 274 -19.70 -3.46 32.56
C GLU A 274 -19.72 -4.75 31.72
N ALA A 275 -19.25 -5.87 32.28
CA ALA A 275 -19.41 -7.14 31.58
C ALA A 275 -20.90 -7.41 31.37
N PRO A 276 -21.34 -8.04 30.25
CA PRO A 276 -22.62 -8.71 30.30
C PRO A 276 -22.54 -9.62 31.54
N ALA A 277 -23.43 -9.38 32.49
CA ALA A 277 -23.60 -10.31 33.60
C ALA A 277 -23.78 -11.67 32.94
N GLU A 278 -22.92 -12.63 33.27
CA GLU A 278 -23.22 -14.02 32.93
C GLU A 278 -24.58 -14.29 33.57
N ASP A 279 -25.62 -14.41 32.74
CA ASP A 279 -26.97 -14.75 33.16
C ASP A 279 -26.91 -16.11 33.87
N GLY A 280 -26.72 -16.08 35.18
CA GLY A 280 -26.58 -17.30 35.97
C GLY A 280 -25.80 -17.18 37.27
N MET A 281 -26.02 -16.15 38.08
CA MET A 281 -25.92 -16.27 39.54
C MET A 281 -26.63 -15.09 40.21
N ASP A 282 -27.89 -15.36 40.59
CA ASP A 282 -28.53 -14.81 41.78
C ASP A 282 -27.52 -14.84 42.94
N ASP A 283 -27.26 -13.68 43.55
CA ASP A 283 -27.04 -13.56 44.99
C ASP A 283 -26.79 -12.10 45.38
N GLY A 284 -27.76 -11.54 46.11
CA GLY A 284 -27.44 -10.76 47.31
C GLY A 284 -27.47 -9.24 47.17
N GLU A 285 -28.67 -8.69 47.38
CA GLU A 285 -28.91 -7.34 47.89
C GLU A 285 -27.79 -6.86 48.83
N THR A 286 -27.23 -5.68 48.55
CA THR A 286 -26.59 -4.85 49.57
C THR A 286 -27.16 -3.45 49.47
N GLU A 287 -28.35 -3.28 50.04
CA GLU A 287 -28.84 -1.97 50.46
C GLU A 287 -27.83 -1.35 51.44
N LEU A 288 -27.33 -0.16 51.10
CA LEU A 288 -26.55 0.65 52.02
C LEU A 288 -27.52 1.43 52.93
N PRO A 289 -27.35 1.40 54.26
CA PRO A 289 -28.18 2.19 55.17
C PRO A 289 -27.78 3.68 55.12
N GLU A 290 -28.79 4.52 55.32
CA GLU A 290 -28.79 6.00 55.28
C GLU A 290 -27.72 6.71 56.11
#